data_AF-A0A529FFV4-F1
#
_entry.id   AF-A0A529FFV4-F1
#
_cell.length_a   1.000
_cell.length_b   1.000
_cell.length_c   1.000
_cell.angle_alpha   90.00
_cell.angle_beta   90.00
_cell.angle_gamma   90.00
#
_symmetry.space_group_name_H-M   'P 1'
#
loop_
_entity.id
_entity.type
_entity.pdbx_description
1 polymer ?
#
loop_
_entity_poly.entity_id
_entity_poly.type
_entity_poly.pdbx_seq_one_letter_code
_entity_poly.pdbx_strand_id
1 'polypeptide(L)'
;ASKLGAMVSIKEYPPFTAPGSLDGLLRLPHEFVLTQSFAIEDRVTAMRRINTIANQVEGSDEAGTTVEDSVHDGADKLAGGEVVFGQHHMSVMALAPDMAGLNRALSDITAELSRMSIVPVRETLNMELAFWAQLPGNFSYIARRALISSLNFAGLFSGHNFPSG
;
A
#
# COMPACT_ATOMS: atom_id res chain seq x y z
N ALA A 1 18.81 -20.32 -14.07
CA ALA A 1 19.70 -19.18 -13.83
C ALA A 1 19.23 -18.44 -12.58
N SER A 2 20.13 -17.99 -11.71
CA SER A 2 19.78 -17.16 -10.54
C SER A 2 19.38 -15.75 -10.98
N LYS A 3 18.33 -15.19 -10.37
CA LYS A 3 17.92 -13.79 -10.54
C LYS A 3 18.27 -12.99 -9.29
N LEU A 4 18.43 -11.69 -9.45
CA LEU A 4 18.57 -10.73 -8.36
C LEU A 4 17.19 -10.17 -8.02
N GLY A 5 16.95 -9.88 -6.74
CA GLY A 5 15.70 -9.34 -6.23
C GLY A 5 15.89 -8.05 -5.45
N ALA A 6 14.93 -7.14 -5.54
CA ALA A 6 14.88 -5.95 -4.68
C ALA A 6 13.44 -5.66 -4.25
N MET A 7 13.29 -5.27 -2.98
CA MET A 7 12.00 -5.00 -2.37
C MET A 7 11.68 -3.50 -2.39
N VAL A 8 10.46 -3.16 -2.77
CA VAL A 8 9.86 -1.83 -2.65
C VAL A 8 8.63 -1.96 -1.76
N SER A 9 8.54 -1.13 -0.73
CA SER A 9 7.38 -1.04 0.15
C SER A 9 6.69 0.31 0.00
N ILE A 10 5.45 0.40 0.49
CA ILE A 10 4.70 1.66 0.50
C ILE A 10 4.94 2.41 1.81
N LYS A 11 5.36 3.67 1.71
CA LYS A 11 5.48 4.58 2.86
C LYS A 11 4.19 5.35 3.10
N GLU A 12 3.63 5.93 2.05
CA GLU A 12 2.38 6.70 2.09
C GLU A 12 1.49 6.30 0.92
N TYR A 13 0.19 6.18 1.19
CA TYR A 13 -0.84 5.82 0.23
C TYR A 13 -1.42 7.08 -0.43
N PRO A 14 -2.05 6.95 -1.61
CA PRO A 14 -2.64 8.09 -2.27
C PRO A 14 -3.88 8.59 -1.52
N PRO A 15 -4.26 9.86 -1.69
CA PRO A 15 -5.45 10.42 -1.04
C PRO A 15 -6.75 9.75 -1.51
N PHE A 16 -6.75 9.18 -2.72
CA PHE A 16 -7.88 8.46 -3.29
C PHE A 16 -7.40 7.16 -3.93
N THR A 17 -8.25 6.14 -3.85
CA THR A 17 -8.02 4.86 -4.53
C THR A 17 -9.20 4.55 -5.44
N ALA A 18 -8.92 4.00 -6.60
CA ALA A 18 -9.93 3.64 -7.59
C ALA A 18 -9.56 2.32 -8.26
N PRO A 19 -10.56 1.56 -8.76
CA PRO A 19 -10.25 0.34 -9.49
C PRO A 19 -9.32 0.58 -10.67
N GLY A 20 -8.34 -0.30 -10.81
CA GLY A 20 -7.30 -0.20 -11.84
C GLY A 20 -6.19 0.81 -11.55
N SER A 21 -6.11 1.34 -10.33
CA SER A 21 -4.98 2.20 -9.93
C SER A 21 -3.66 1.51 -10.28
N LEU A 22 -3.48 0.25 -9.88
CA LEU A 22 -2.24 -0.51 -10.08
C LEU A 22 -2.03 -1.07 -11.50
N ASP A 23 -2.91 -0.80 -12.47
CA ASP A 23 -2.82 -1.39 -13.81
C ASP A 23 -1.55 -0.96 -14.55
N GLY A 24 -1.02 0.22 -14.25
CA GLY A 24 0.23 0.69 -14.82
C GLY A 24 1.43 -0.20 -14.47
N LEU A 25 1.45 -0.76 -13.25
CA LEU A 25 2.50 -1.72 -12.85
C LEU A 25 2.45 -2.97 -13.74
N LEU A 26 1.26 -3.47 -14.06
CA LEU A 26 1.08 -4.65 -14.89
C LEU A 26 1.51 -4.43 -16.35
N ARG A 27 1.66 -3.18 -16.79
CA ARG A 27 2.14 -2.81 -18.13
C ARG A 27 3.66 -2.66 -18.21
N LEU A 28 4.35 -2.65 -17.08
CA LEU A 28 5.80 -2.51 -17.06
C LEU A 28 6.46 -3.76 -17.67
N PRO A 29 7.49 -3.61 -18.52
CA PRO A 29 8.19 -4.74 -19.16
C PRO A 29 9.20 -5.39 -18.20
N HIS A 30 8.81 -5.58 -16.93
CA HIS A 30 9.67 -6.10 -15.86
C HIS A 30 8.99 -7.25 -15.14
N GLU A 31 9.78 -8.21 -14.69
CA GLU A 31 9.30 -9.26 -13.82
C GLU A 31 9.24 -8.76 -12.38
N PHE A 32 8.10 -8.92 -11.73
CA PHE A 32 7.94 -8.59 -10.32
C PHE A 32 6.88 -9.44 -9.64
N VAL A 33 6.91 -9.44 -8.31
CA VAL A 33 5.85 -10.00 -7.46
C VAL A 33 5.22 -8.85 -6.69
N LEU A 34 3.92 -8.64 -6.87
CA LEU A 34 3.12 -7.72 -6.07
C LEU A 34 2.43 -8.50 -4.95
N THR A 35 2.72 -8.16 -3.70
CA THR A 35 2.06 -8.74 -2.53
C THR A 35 1.14 -7.71 -1.92
N GLN A 36 -0.10 -8.12 -1.60
CA GLN A 36 -1.00 -7.37 -0.75
C GLN A 36 -1.56 -8.24 0.37
N SER A 37 -1.63 -7.69 1.57
CA SER A 37 -2.25 -8.32 2.74
C SER A 37 -3.19 -7.33 3.42
N PHE A 38 -4.37 -7.78 3.84
CA PHE A 38 -5.32 -6.96 4.58
C PHE A 38 -5.82 -7.72 5.81
N ALA A 39 -5.50 -7.20 6.99
CA ALA A 39 -5.93 -7.75 8.27
C ALA A 39 -6.93 -6.79 8.92
N ILE A 40 -8.20 -7.21 9.03
CA ILE A 40 -9.27 -6.41 9.63
C ILE A 40 -8.90 -6.09 11.09
N GLU A 41 -9.08 -4.83 11.47
CA GLU A 41 -8.88 -4.34 12.82
C GLU A 41 -10.21 -4.39 13.59
N ASP A 42 -10.15 -4.62 14.91
CA ASP A 42 -11.32 -4.44 15.77
C ASP A 42 -11.85 -3.00 15.62
N ARG A 43 -13.17 -2.87 15.50
CA ARG A 43 -13.88 -1.60 15.37
C ARG A 43 -13.54 -0.61 16.49
N VAL A 44 -13.46 -1.05 17.75
CA VAL A 44 -13.13 -0.15 18.87
C VAL A 44 -11.70 0.36 18.74
N THR A 45 -10.78 -0.52 18.38
CA THR A 45 -9.37 -0.18 18.15
C THR A 45 -9.20 0.74 16.95
N ALA A 46 -9.91 0.48 15.84
CA ALA A 46 -9.92 1.33 14.66
C ALA A 46 -10.48 2.73 14.95
N MET A 47 -11.62 2.83 15.63
CA MET A 47 -12.21 4.12 16.05
C MET A 47 -11.24 4.93 16.91
N ARG A 48 -10.56 4.29 17.87
CA ARG A 48 -9.57 4.98 18.70
C ARG A 48 -8.42 5.55 17.87
N ARG A 49 -7.93 4.80 16.88
CA ARG A 49 -6.87 5.28 15.97
C ARG A 49 -7.36 6.43 15.10
N ILE A 50 -8.55 6.33 14.52
CA ILE A 50 -9.12 7.41 13.69
C ILE A 50 -9.29 8.68 14.51
N ASN A 51 -9.82 8.59 15.73
CA ASN A 51 -9.93 9.75 16.63
C ASN A 51 -8.57 10.34 17.00
N THR A 52 -7.52 9.51 17.12
CA THR A 52 -6.16 10.00 17.35
C THR A 52 -5.67 10.81 16.15
N ILE A 53 -5.93 10.33 14.93
CA ILE A 53 -5.58 11.03 13.69
C ILE A 53 -6.39 12.33 13.58
N ALA A 54 -7.68 12.31 13.90
CA ALA A 54 -8.54 13.51 13.88
C ALA A 54 -7.96 14.63 14.76
N ASN A 55 -7.63 14.31 16.02
CA ASN A 55 -7.02 15.27 16.93
C ASN A 55 -5.65 15.78 16.45
N GLN A 56 -4.88 14.94 15.74
CA GLN A 56 -3.60 15.35 15.16
C GLN A 56 -3.80 16.31 13.99
N VAL A 57 -4.79 16.05 13.13
CA VAL A 57 -5.12 16.90 11.98
C VAL A 57 -5.63 18.26 12.45
N GLU A 58 -6.56 18.28 13.41
CA GLU A 58 -7.11 19.51 14.02
C GLU A 58 -6.00 20.38 14.64
N GLY A 59 -4.97 19.76 15.22
CA GLY A 59 -3.81 20.44 15.80
C GLY A 59 -2.68 20.79 14.83
N SER A 60 -2.87 20.58 13.52
CA SER A 60 -1.85 20.77 12.48
C SER A 60 -2.25 21.82 11.45
N ASP A 61 -1.36 22.07 10.48
CA ASP A 61 -1.64 22.97 9.36
C ASP A 61 -2.71 22.42 8.39
N GLU A 62 -3.16 21.17 8.59
CA GLU A 62 -4.23 20.52 7.83
C GLU A 62 -5.62 20.73 8.43
N ALA A 63 -5.75 21.54 9.48
CA ALA A 63 -7.04 21.91 10.05
C ALA A 63 -7.89 22.70 9.02
N GLY A 64 -9.15 22.29 8.85
CA GLY A 64 -10.11 22.84 7.90
C GLY A 64 -9.85 22.43 6.45
N THR A 65 -8.94 21.51 6.17
CA THR A 65 -8.68 20.99 4.81
C THR A 65 -9.49 19.73 4.52
N THR A 66 -9.44 19.28 3.26
CA THR A 66 -10.05 18.02 2.85
C THR A 66 -9.49 16.80 3.59
N VAL A 67 -8.33 16.92 4.24
CA VAL A 67 -7.75 15.87 5.08
C VAL A 67 -8.60 15.67 6.33
N GLU A 68 -8.98 16.75 7.02
CA GLU A 68 -9.86 16.69 8.19
C GLU A 68 -11.23 16.10 7.83
N ASP A 69 -11.84 16.59 6.74
CA ASP A 69 -13.11 16.06 6.23
C ASP A 69 -13.04 14.55 5.95
N SER A 70 -11.94 14.08 5.35
CA SER A 70 -11.75 12.67 5.02
C SER A 70 -11.62 11.78 6.26
N VAL A 71 -11.01 12.31 7.34
CA VAL A 71 -10.90 11.61 8.62
C VAL A 71 -12.27 11.48 9.29
N HIS A 72 -13.07 12.56 9.29
CA HIS A 72 -14.43 12.54 9.82
C HIS A 72 -15.35 11.60 9.03
N ASP A 73 -15.35 11.68 7.70
CA ASP A 73 -16.12 10.77 6.84
C ASP A 73 -15.74 9.29 7.09
N GLY A 74 -14.44 9.01 7.27
CA GLY A 74 -13.96 7.69 7.63
C GLY A 74 -14.47 7.20 8.99
N ALA A 75 -14.49 8.08 10.00
CA ALA A 75 -15.02 7.78 11.33
C ALA A 75 -16.53 7.47 11.28
N ASP A 76 -17.29 8.29 10.56
CA ASP A 76 -18.73 8.15 10.42
C ASP A 76 -19.11 6.86 9.69
N LYS A 77 -18.42 6.53 8.59
CA LYS A 77 -18.65 5.26 7.86
C LYS A 77 -18.32 4.04 8.71
N LEU A 78 -17.26 4.10 9.53
CA LEU A 78 -16.94 3.02 10.48
C LEU A 78 -18.01 2.91 11.58
N ALA A 79 -18.52 4.04 12.08
CA ALA A 79 -19.59 4.08 13.08
C ALA A 79 -20.92 3.57 12.50
N GLY A 80 -21.24 3.89 11.25
CA GLY A 80 -22.40 3.37 10.53
C GLY A 80 -22.28 1.88 10.17
N GLY A 81 -21.05 1.34 10.16
CA GLY A 81 -20.78 -0.04 9.72
C GLY A 81 -20.78 -0.20 8.20
N GLU A 82 -20.67 0.90 7.45
CA GLU A 82 -20.58 0.89 5.98
C GLU A 82 -19.23 0.36 5.49
N VAL A 83 -18.18 0.59 6.27
CA VAL A 83 -16.83 0.09 6.01
C VAL A 83 -16.23 -0.53 7.26
N VAL A 84 -15.28 -1.44 7.06
CA VAL A 84 -14.35 -1.86 8.10
C VAL A 84 -12.98 -1.26 7.82
N PHE A 85 -12.18 -1.04 8.85
CA PHE A 85 -10.78 -0.65 8.69
C PHE A 85 -9.88 -1.84 8.96
N GLY A 86 -8.74 -1.89 8.30
CA GLY A 86 -7.75 -2.95 8.48
C GLY A 86 -6.34 -2.47 8.19
N GLN A 87 -5.38 -3.21 8.73
CA GLN A 87 -3.97 -3.04 8.43
C GLN A 87 -3.71 -3.61 7.04
N HIS A 88 -3.40 -2.72 6.10
CA HIS A 88 -2.97 -3.07 4.76
C HIS A 88 -1.46 -3.05 4.66
N HIS A 89 -0.94 -4.02 3.93
CA HIS A 89 0.45 -4.15 3.55
C HIS A 89 0.49 -4.34 2.04
N MET A 90 1.39 -3.59 1.40
CA MET A 90 1.69 -3.73 -0.02
C MET A 90 3.20 -3.63 -0.22
N SER A 91 3.74 -4.58 -1.00
CA SER A 91 5.14 -4.58 -1.40
C SER A 91 5.29 -5.13 -2.82
N VAL A 92 6.35 -4.69 -3.50
CA VAL A 92 6.72 -5.13 -4.84
C VAL A 92 8.15 -5.67 -4.79
N MET A 93 8.34 -6.92 -5.19
CA MET A 93 9.65 -7.53 -5.39
C MET A 93 10.00 -7.47 -6.88
N ALA A 94 10.91 -6.60 -7.27
CA ALA A 94 11.45 -6.56 -8.64
C ALA A 94 12.48 -7.68 -8.85
N LEU A 95 12.45 -8.35 -10.00
CA LEU A 95 13.35 -9.44 -10.36
C LEU A 95 14.05 -9.16 -11.69
N ALA A 96 15.36 -9.43 -11.76
CA ALA A 96 16.13 -9.26 -12.99
C ALA A 96 17.36 -10.20 -13.05
N PRO A 97 17.89 -10.51 -14.25
CA PRO A 97 19.07 -11.37 -14.40
C PRO A 97 20.38 -10.69 -13.97
N ASP A 98 20.43 -9.36 -13.97
CA ASP A 98 21.62 -8.58 -13.62
C ASP A 98 21.26 -7.26 -12.90
N MET A 99 22.25 -6.62 -12.30
CA MET A 99 22.07 -5.39 -11.52
C MET A 99 21.58 -4.20 -12.37
N ALA A 100 21.96 -4.13 -13.64
CA ALA A 100 21.54 -3.04 -14.51
C ALA A 100 20.03 -3.16 -14.84
N GLY A 101 19.56 -4.38 -15.11
CA GLY A 101 18.15 -4.70 -15.25
C GLY A 101 17.37 -4.44 -13.98
N LEU A 102 17.90 -4.84 -12.81
CA LEU A 102 17.23 -4.62 -11.53
C LEU A 102 17.05 -3.13 -11.23
N ASN A 103 18.07 -2.31 -11.49
CA ASN A 103 18.00 -0.87 -11.29
C ASN A 103 16.99 -0.20 -12.25
N ARG A 104 16.89 -0.66 -13.50
CA ARG A 104 15.83 -0.20 -14.44
C ARG A 104 14.44 -0.57 -13.94
N ALA A 105 14.24 -1.83 -13.54
CA ALA A 105 12.96 -2.29 -13.00
C ALA A 105 12.54 -1.48 -11.76
N LEU A 106 13.46 -1.25 -10.83
CA LEU A 106 13.20 -0.41 -9.66
C LEU A 106 12.84 1.02 -10.02
N SER A 107 13.58 1.64 -10.96
CA SER A 107 13.30 3.00 -11.43
C SER A 107 11.88 3.11 -12.00
N ASP A 108 11.50 2.18 -12.88
CA ASP A 108 10.20 2.23 -13.55
C ASP A 108 9.05 1.90 -12.59
N ILE A 109 9.22 0.90 -11.71
CA ILE A 109 8.24 0.55 -10.67
C ILE A 109 8.03 1.73 -9.71
N THR A 110 9.10 2.36 -9.25
CA THR A 110 8.99 3.51 -8.32
C THR A 110 8.40 4.75 -9.00
N ALA A 111 8.71 4.98 -10.28
CA ALA A 111 8.10 6.04 -11.06
C ALA A 111 6.60 5.82 -11.26
N GLU A 112 6.19 4.59 -11.57
CA GLU A 112 4.78 4.25 -11.76
C GLU A 112 4.00 4.35 -10.44
N LEU A 113 4.58 3.88 -9.32
CA LEU A 113 4.01 4.08 -7.99
C LEU A 113 3.82 5.57 -7.68
N SER A 114 4.86 6.38 -7.91
CA SER A 114 4.81 7.83 -7.69
C SER A 114 3.76 8.53 -8.57
N ARG A 115 3.57 8.06 -9.82
CA ARG A 115 2.54 8.57 -10.74
C ARG A 115 1.12 8.41 -10.18
N MET A 116 0.92 7.40 -9.33
CA MET A 116 -0.34 7.14 -8.63
C MET A 116 -0.45 7.87 -7.29
N SER A 117 0.46 8.81 -6.98
CA SER A 117 0.54 9.47 -5.67
C SER A 117 0.82 8.52 -4.50
N ILE A 118 1.38 7.33 -4.78
CA ILE A 118 1.96 6.46 -3.77
C ILE A 118 3.40 6.94 -3.51
N VAL A 119 3.84 6.95 -2.25
CA VAL A 119 5.25 7.20 -1.91
C VAL A 119 5.96 5.86 -1.70
N PRO A 120 6.67 5.34 -2.71
CA PRO A 120 7.41 4.09 -2.59
C PRO A 120 8.73 4.27 -1.85
N VAL A 121 9.19 3.22 -1.19
CA VAL A 121 10.51 3.15 -0.57
C VAL A 121 11.18 1.85 -0.97
N ARG A 122 12.37 1.94 -1.56
CA ARG A 122 13.25 0.78 -1.74
C ARG A 122 13.76 0.36 -0.36
N GLU A 123 13.50 -0.89 0.01
CA GLU A 123 13.95 -1.42 1.29
C GLU A 123 15.45 -1.77 1.25
N THR A 124 16.15 -1.33 2.29
CA THR A 124 17.55 -1.70 2.57
C THR A 124 17.61 -2.43 3.90
N LEU A 125 17.18 -1.77 4.98
CA LEU A 125 17.15 -2.32 6.33
C LEU A 125 16.05 -3.37 6.51
N ASN A 126 14.85 -3.15 5.98
CA ASN A 126 13.75 -4.11 6.11
C ASN A 126 13.69 -5.09 4.94
N MET A 127 14.76 -5.25 4.16
CA MET A 127 14.73 -6.06 2.94
C MET A 127 14.32 -7.51 3.23
N GLU A 128 14.90 -8.11 4.26
CA GLU A 128 14.56 -9.47 4.69
C GLU A 128 13.12 -9.55 5.21
N LEU A 129 12.70 -8.58 6.03
CA LEU A 129 11.34 -8.53 6.56
C LEU A 129 10.29 -8.42 5.44
N ALA A 130 10.52 -7.49 4.50
CA ALA A 130 9.65 -7.29 3.34
C ALA A 130 9.59 -8.55 2.47
N PHE A 131 10.70 -9.26 2.31
CA PHE A 131 10.72 -10.53 1.58
C PHE A 131 9.83 -11.58 2.25
N TRP A 132 9.96 -11.80 3.56
CA TRP A 132 9.18 -12.80 4.29
C TRP A 132 7.72 -12.43 4.46
N ALA A 133 7.39 -11.14 4.49
CA ALA A 133 6.02 -10.64 4.54
C ALA A 133 5.19 -10.95 3.28
N GLN A 134 5.83 -11.41 2.19
CA GLN A 134 5.15 -11.89 0.99
C GLN A 134 4.37 -13.18 1.22
N LEU A 135 4.78 -13.98 2.20
CA LEU A 135 4.14 -15.27 2.47
C LEU A 135 2.83 -15.07 3.25
N PRO A 136 1.75 -15.80 2.89
CA PRO A 136 0.49 -15.72 3.61
C PRO A 136 0.66 -15.98 5.11
N GLY A 137 0.07 -15.13 5.96
CA GLY A 137 0.10 -15.27 7.42
C GLY A 137 1.36 -14.71 8.11
N ASN A 138 2.39 -14.29 7.37
CA ASN A 138 3.63 -13.73 7.93
C ASN A 138 3.51 -12.26 8.35
N PHE A 139 2.41 -11.89 9.03
CA PHE A 139 2.12 -10.50 9.39
C PHE A 139 3.08 -9.89 10.41
N SER A 140 3.83 -10.71 11.15
CA SER A 140 4.89 -10.28 12.05
C SER A 140 6.08 -9.64 11.32
N TYR A 141 6.28 -9.98 10.05
CA TYR A 141 7.36 -9.45 9.21
C TYR A 141 6.96 -8.16 8.48
N ILE A 142 5.69 -7.73 8.57
CA ILE A 142 5.24 -6.49 7.94
C ILE A 142 5.81 -5.28 8.70
N ALA A 143 6.87 -4.69 8.13
CA ALA A 143 7.52 -3.49 8.64
C ALA A 143 6.71 -2.21 8.36
N ARG A 144 6.03 -2.13 7.21
CA ARG A 144 5.19 -1.00 6.81
C ARG A 144 3.75 -1.46 6.62
N ARG A 145 2.89 -1.03 7.54
CA ARG A 145 1.44 -1.21 7.48
C ARG A 145 0.77 0.14 7.53
N ALA A 146 -0.35 0.27 6.83
CA ALA A 146 -1.22 1.43 6.93
C ALA A 146 -2.63 0.99 7.28
N LEU A 147 -3.29 1.75 8.16
CA LEU A 147 -4.70 1.53 8.44
C LEU A 147 -5.51 2.16 7.29
N ILE A 148 -6.22 1.34 6.52
CA ILE A 148 -7.09 1.80 5.42
C ILE A 148 -8.48 1.18 5.55
N SER A 149 -9.48 1.81 4.94
CA SER A 149 -10.82 1.25 4.85
C SER A 149 -10.87 0.07 3.88
N SER A 150 -11.85 -0.81 4.05
CA SER A 150 -12.13 -1.92 3.12
C SER A 150 -12.47 -1.43 1.72
N LEU A 151 -13.05 -0.23 1.60
CA LEU A 151 -13.32 0.41 0.32
C LEU A 151 -12.00 0.78 -0.39
N ASN A 152 -11.05 1.37 0.34
CA ASN A 152 -9.75 1.70 -0.22
C ASN A 152 -8.96 0.44 -0.60
N PHE A 153 -9.04 -0.60 0.22
CA PHE A 153 -8.45 -1.89 -0.12
C PHE A 153 -9.04 -2.48 -1.41
N ALA A 154 -10.37 -2.44 -1.59
CA ALA A 154 -11.01 -2.92 -2.81
C ALA A 154 -10.59 -2.12 -4.06
N GLY A 155 -10.36 -0.81 -3.92
CA GLY A 155 -9.81 0.03 -4.99
C GLY A 155 -8.40 -0.37 -5.40
N LEU A 156 -7.54 -0.78 -4.46
CA LEU A 156 -6.18 -1.23 -4.73
C LEU A 156 -6.09 -2.69 -5.20
N PHE A 157 -7.01 -3.54 -4.76
CA PHE A 157 -7.07 -4.96 -5.09
C PHE A 157 -8.25 -5.26 -6.03
N SER A 158 -8.26 -4.62 -7.21
CA SER A 158 -9.35 -4.81 -8.17
C SER A 158 -9.28 -6.11 -8.97
N GLY A 159 -8.21 -6.90 -8.80
CA GLY A 159 -8.03 -8.18 -9.49
C GLY A 159 -7.87 -8.04 -11.01
N HIS A 160 -7.53 -6.83 -11.49
CA HIS A 160 -7.26 -6.61 -12.90
C HIS A 160 -6.07 -7.46 -13.31
N ASN A 161 -6.23 -8.19 -14.41
CA ASN A 161 -5.17 -8.96 -15.01
C ASN A 161 -5.29 -8.80 -16.53
N PHE A 162 -4.18 -8.53 -17.20
CA PHE A 162 -4.15 -8.58 -18.65
C PHE A 162 -3.98 -10.05 -19.04
N PRO A 163 -4.89 -10.65 -19.82
CA PRO A 163 -4.66 -11.99 -20.36
C PRO A 163 -3.55 -11.91 -21.41
N SER A 164 -2.31 -11.97 -20.96
CA SER A 164 -1.14 -12.26 -21.78
C SER A 164 -0.58 -13.58 -21.31
N GLY A 165 -1.04 -14.66 -21.94
CA GLY A 165 -0.55 -16.02 -21.81
C GLY A 165 -0.36 -16.63 -23.18
#